data_AF-A0AAE2YH84-F1
#
_entry.id   AF-A0AAE2YH84-F1
#
_cell.length_a   1.000
_cell.length_b   1.000
_cell.length_c   1.000
_cell.angle_alpha   90.00
_cell.angle_beta   90.00
_cell.angle_gamma   90.00
#
_symmetry.space_group_name_H-M   'P 1'
#
loop_
_entity.id
_entity.type
_entity.pdbx_description
1 polymer ?
#
loop_
_entity_poly.entity_id
_entity_poly.type
_entity_poly.pdbx_seq_one_letter_code
_entity_poly.pdbx_strand_id
1 'polypeptide(L)'
;EEAGADVAMVDTAVKDGLSLVEMAEGFLKRRYIVVASGCSAMDLGRYRDEEGLTLYEKYPGDFDAGCLVNVGSCVANSHIVGATIKIASIFARRNLRGNFEEIADYILNRVGAVGVAWGAYSQKAASIATGVNMWGIPVILGPHGAKYRRQYLGRSDVDDDWYVYNARTGEKVYVGPAPEHLIVVAETKEECIVLTAKLCIRPNDTTKGRQIKLSHYIDLTRKYLGKEWPDDIDKLVRVEGDIPITFKEDLLRELKDRGWKPTEIPDPTLLPRLIREKK
;
A
#
# COMPACT_ATOMS: atom_id res chain seq x y z
N GLU A 1 1.06 -9.48 17.66
CA GLU A 1 1.69 -8.44 16.83
C GLU A 1 1.25 -8.68 15.40
N GLU A 2 0.18 -8.01 14.96
CA GLU A 2 -0.13 -7.95 13.53
C GLU A 2 1.02 -7.19 12.85
N ALA A 3 1.52 -7.75 11.75
CA ALA A 3 2.63 -7.23 10.96
C ALA A 3 2.51 -5.71 10.76
N GLY A 4 3.21 -4.94 11.59
CA GLY A 4 3.20 -3.48 11.58
C GLY A 4 4.06 -2.89 10.47
N ALA A 5 4.48 -3.70 9.50
CA ALA A 5 5.32 -3.30 8.39
C ALA A 5 4.56 -3.56 7.09
N ASP A 6 4.31 -2.49 6.34
CA ASP A 6 3.67 -2.55 5.04
C ASP A 6 4.64 -3.10 4.00
N VAL A 7 4.11 -3.81 3.00
CA VAL A 7 4.90 -4.41 1.93
C VAL A 7 4.91 -3.48 0.72
N ALA A 8 6.06 -2.87 0.43
CA ALA A 8 6.30 -2.16 -0.82
C ALA A 8 6.97 -3.12 -1.81
N MET A 9 6.23 -3.52 -2.86
CA MET A 9 6.76 -4.35 -3.93
C MET A 9 7.29 -3.45 -5.04
N VAL A 10 8.52 -3.67 -5.49
CA VAL A 10 9.14 -2.90 -6.55
C VAL A 10 9.48 -3.84 -7.71
N ASP A 11 8.74 -3.73 -8.80
CA ASP A 11 8.89 -4.51 -10.02
C ASP A 11 9.19 -3.58 -11.22
N THR A 12 9.83 -4.11 -12.26
CA THR A 12 10.24 -3.44 -13.51
C THR A 12 11.26 -2.27 -13.42
N ALA A 13 12.38 -2.48 -14.11
CA ALA A 13 13.48 -1.53 -14.30
C ALA A 13 13.15 -0.43 -15.32
N VAL A 14 13.59 0.79 -15.02
CA VAL A 14 13.62 1.94 -15.94
C VAL A 14 15.03 2.14 -16.51
N LYS A 15 15.13 2.97 -17.55
CA LYS A 15 16.44 3.41 -18.08
C LYS A 15 17.26 4.21 -17.06
N ASP A 16 16.61 4.81 -16.07
CA ASP A 16 17.22 5.54 -14.95
C ASP A 16 17.01 4.78 -13.62
N GLY A 17 17.79 3.71 -13.41
CA GLY A 17 17.67 2.85 -12.22
C GLY A 17 17.92 3.56 -10.89
N LEU A 18 18.50 4.77 -10.91
CA LEU A 18 18.77 5.55 -9.70
C LEU A 18 17.48 5.96 -8.98
N SER A 19 16.46 6.37 -9.74
CA SER A 19 15.15 6.71 -9.17
C SER A 19 14.54 5.54 -8.39
N LEU A 20 14.74 4.30 -8.87
CA LEU A 20 14.26 3.09 -8.20
C LEU A 20 14.98 2.84 -6.87
N VAL A 21 16.30 3.05 -6.86
CA VAL A 21 17.16 2.90 -5.68
C VAL A 21 16.79 3.92 -4.61
N GLU A 22 16.59 5.19 -4.98
CA GLU A 22 16.18 6.24 -4.07
C GLU A 22 14.80 5.99 -3.46
N MET A 23 13.84 5.52 -4.27
CA MET A 23 12.52 5.11 -3.79
C MET A 23 12.64 3.96 -2.78
N ALA A 24 13.36 2.89 -3.12
CA ALA A 24 13.53 1.73 -2.26
C ALA A 24 14.23 2.10 -0.94
N GLU A 25 15.32 2.86 -0.99
CA GLU A 25 16.04 3.31 0.21
C GLU A 25 15.15 4.20 1.10
N GLY A 26 14.33 5.07 0.51
CA GLY A 26 13.35 5.89 1.22
C GLY A 26 12.37 5.05 2.04
N PHE A 27 11.89 3.93 1.50
CA PHE A 27 10.99 3.01 2.19
C PHE A 27 11.70 2.11 3.21
N LEU A 28 12.93 1.67 2.90
CA LEU A 28 13.76 0.92 3.85
C LEU A 28 14.08 1.72 5.11
N LYS A 29 14.46 3.01 4.96
CA LYS A 29 14.68 3.94 6.08
C LYS A 29 13.42 4.17 6.92
N ARG A 30 12.24 3.98 6.33
CA ARG A 30 10.92 4.08 6.99
C ARG A 30 10.41 2.74 7.49
N ARG A 31 11.25 1.70 7.48
CA ARG A 31 10.94 0.35 7.99
C ARG A 31 9.82 -0.38 7.24
N TYR A 32 9.56 -0.04 5.98
CA TYR A 32 8.73 -0.88 5.11
C TYR A 32 9.47 -2.19 4.80
N ILE A 33 8.71 -3.24 4.49
CA ILE A 33 9.27 -4.46 3.90
C ILE A 33 9.38 -4.20 2.39
N VAL A 34 10.60 -4.10 1.86
CA VAL A 34 10.80 -3.87 0.43
C VAL A 34 11.16 -5.19 -0.24
N VAL A 35 10.38 -5.55 -1.25
CA VAL A 35 10.61 -6.77 -2.03
C VAL A 35 10.77 -6.42 -3.49
N ALA A 36 11.77 -7.01 -4.14
CA ALA A 36 12.09 -6.75 -5.54
C ALA A 36 12.25 -8.05 -6.34
N SER A 37 11.89 -8.00 -7.62
CA SER A 37 12.07 -9.10 -8.55
C SER A 37 12.57 -8.62 -9.91
N GLY A 38 13.02 -9.56 -10.74
CA GLY A 38 13.35 -9.32 -12.14
C GLY A 38 14.38 -8.20 -12.33
N CYS A 39 14.12 -7.32 -13.29
CA CYS A 39 15.05 -6.23 -13.61
C CYS A 39 15.18 -5.21 -12.48
N SER A 40 14.13 -4.98 -11.68
CA SER A 40 14.22 -4.08 -10.52
C SER A 40 15.24 -4.57 -9.50
N ALA A 41 15.23 -5.86 -9.19
CA ALA A 41 16.22 -6.45 -8.30
C ALA A 41 17.66 -6.30 -8.83
N MET A 42 17.85 -6.31 -10.15
CA MET A 42 19.16 -6.06 -10.76
C MET A 42 19.61 -4.61 -10.58
N ASP A 43 18.71 -3.64 -10.83
CA ASP A 43 19.03 -2.22 -10.68
C ASP A 43 19.33 -1.83 -9.23
N LEU A 44 18.61 -2.40 -8.25
CA LEU A 44 18.86 -2.14 -6.83
C LEU A 44 20.27 -2.60 -6.38
N GLY A 45 20.85 -3.59 -7.06
CA GLY A 45 22.22 -4.07 -6.81
C GLY A 45 23.29 -3.37 -7.64
N ARG A 46 22.91 -2.47 -8.56
CA ARG A 46 23.85 -1.82 -9.48
C ARG A 46 24.48 -0.56 -8.91
N TYR A 47 23.75 0.17 -8.09
CA TYR A 47 24.19 1.45 -7.53
C TYR A 47 24.83 1.24 -6.17
N ARG A 48 25.92 1.97 -5.94
CA ARG A 48 26.65 2.02 -4.69
C ARG A 48 26.55 3.42 -4.12
N ASP A 49 26.50 3.52 -2.80
CA ASP A 49 26.56 4.79 -2.10
C ASP A 49 28.01 5.30 -1.97
N GLU A 50 28.19 6.40 -1.23
CA GLU A 50 29.48 7.03 -0.99
C GLU A 50 30.47 6.11 -0.26
N GLU A 51 29.98 5.13 0.51
CA GLU A 51 30.78 4.11 1.19
C GLU A 51 31.10 2.91 0.28
N GLY A 52 30.59 2.92 -0.96
CA GLY A 52 30.79 1.86 -1.93
C GLY A 52 29.87 0.65 -1.74
N LEU A 53 28.83 0.76 -0.91
CA LEU A 53 27.88 -0.31 -0.58
C LEU A 53 26.60 -0.21 -1.41
N THR A 54 26.09 -1.36 -1.84
CA THR A 54 24.77 -1.51 -2.47
C THR A 54 23.66 -1.59 -1.42
N LEU A 55 22.40 -1.42 -1.82
CA LEU A 55 21.28 -1.59 -0.88
C LEU A 55 21.21 -3.00 -0.28
N TYR A 56 21.60 -4.04 -1.03
CA TYR A 56 21.65 -5.41 -0.51
C TYR A 56 22.75 -5.63 0.53
N GLU A 57 23.80 -4.82 0.53
CA GLU A 57 24.85 -4.86 1.55
C GLU A 57 24.48 -4.03 2.79
N LYS A 58 23.70 -2.95 2.61
CA LYS A 58 23.26 -2.06 3.69
C LYS A 58 22.09 -2.58 4.51
N TYR A 59 21.18 -3.31 3.88
CA TYR A 59 19.91 -3.74 4.48
C TYR A 59 19.81 -5.27 4.55
N PRO A 60 19.29 -5.85 5.65
CA PRO A 60 19.12 -7.30 5.75
C PRO A 60 18.16 -7.87 4.71
N GLY A 61 18.31 -9.16 4.40
CA GLY A 61 17.54 -9.89 3.38
C GLY A 61 16.31 -10.65 3.89
N ASP A 62 15.89 -10.42 5.13
CA ASP A 62 14.73 -11.06 5.75
C ASP A 62 13.40 -10.45 5.28
N PHE A 63 12.29 -11.18 5.41
CA PHE A 63 10.95 -10.61 5.20
C PHE A 63 10.49 -9.90 6.49
N ASP A 64 11.10 -8.76 6.80
CA ASP A 64 10.83 -7.97 8.00
C ASP A 64 11.01 -6.45 7.77
N ALA A 65 10.60 -5.65 8.75
CA ALA A 65 10.58 -4.20 8.72
C ALA A 65 11.98 -3.60 8.46
N GLY A 66 12.14 -2.88 7.35
CA GLY A 66 13.41 -2.25 6.96
C GLY A 66 14.38 -3.19 6.24
N CYS A 67 13.89 -4.34 5.77
CA CYS A 67 14.68 -5.31 5.02
C CYS A 67 14.38 -5.24 3.51
N LEU A 68 15.37 -5.62 2.71
CA LEU A 68 15.30 -5.66 1.25
C LEU A 68 15.44 -7.10 0.74
N VAL A 69 14.37 -7.66 0.20
CA VAL A 69 14.36 -9.05 -0.29
C VAL A 69 14.34 -9.08 -1.82
N ASN A 70 15.35 -9.69 -2.43
CA ASN A 70 15.27 -10.12 -3.81
C ASN A 70 14.53 -11.47 -3.87
N VAL A 71 13.29 -11.49 -4.36
CA VAL A 71 12.50 -12.72 -4.44
C VAL A 71 12.85 -13.60 -5.64
N GLY A 72 13.62 -13.08 -6.61
CA GLY A 72 14.06 -13.81 -7.80
C GLY A 72 13.64 -13.16 -9.12
N SER A 73 13.43 -13.98 -10.15
CA SER A 73 13.04 -13.52 -11.49
C SER A 73 11.56 -13.07 -11.57
N CYS A 74 11.08 -12.57 -12.70
CA CYS A 74 9.69 -12.08 -12.84
C CYS A 74 8.61 -13.11 -12.44
N VAL A 75 8.88 -14.42 -12.56
CA VAL A 75 7.92 -15.47 -12.14
C VAL A 75 7.82 -15.59 -10.61
N ALA A 76 8.83 -15.11 -9.88
CA ALA A 76 8.85 -15.08 -8.43
C ALA A 76 7.94 -14.00 -7.82
N ASN A 77 7.35 -13.11 -8.64
CA ASN A 77 6.26 -12.23 -8.19
C ASN A 77 5.07 -13.02 -7.60
N SER A 78 4.91 -14.29 -8.00
CA SER A 78 3.94 -15.21 -7.39
C SER A 78 4.18 -15.41 -5.89
N HIS A 79 5.43 -15.34 -5.41
CA HIS A 79 5.74 -15.45 -3.99
C HIS A 79 5.41 -14.19 -3.21
N ILE A 80 5.42 -13.01 -3.86
CA ILE A 80 5.06 -11.77 -3.18
C ILE A 80 3.55 -11.74 -2.92
N VAL A 81 2.75 -12.03 -3.94
CA VAL A 81 1.31 -12.27 -3.78
C VAL A 81 1.06 -13.44 -2.83
N GLY A 82 1.87 -14.51 -2.93
CA GLY A 82 1.82 -15.63 -2.00
C GLY A 82 2.07 -15.23 -0.54
N ALA A 83 2.88 -14.21 -0.27
CA ALA A 83 3.12 -13.71 1.08
C ALA A 83 1.86 -13.06 1.67
N THR A 84 1.16 -12.24 0.89
CA THR A 84 -0.11 -11.61 1.33
C THR A 84 -1.22 -12.63 1.52
N ILE A 85 -1.31 -13.64 0.64
CA ILE A 85 -2.23 -14.79 0.79
C ILE A 85 -1.91 -15.57 2.09
N LYS A 86 -0.63 -15.82 2.36
CA LYS A 86 -0.19 -16.50 3.58
C LYS A 86 -0.51 -15.68 4.83
N ILE A 87 -0.51 -14.35 4.78
CA ILE A 87 -0.94 -13.53 5.92
C ILE A 87 -2.40 -13.86 6.29
N ALA A 88 -3.29 -13.92 5.31
CA ALA A 88 -4.70 -14.28 5.53
C ALA A 88 -4.86 -15.71 6.07
N SER A 89 -4.07 -16.66 5.57
CA SER A 89 -4.15 -18.06 6.01
C SER A 89 -3.51 -18.31 7.38
N ILE A 90 -2.35 -17.72 7.67
CA ILE A 90 -1.59 -17.99 8.90
C ILE A 90 -2.15 -17.17 10.07
N PHE A 91 -2.34 -15.86 9.88
CA PHE A 91 -2.79 -14.99 10.97
C PHE A 91 -4.31 -15.04 11.16
N ALA A 92 -5.08 -15.01 10.07
CA ALA A 92 -6.54 -15.03 10.14
C ALA A 92 -7.17 -16.43 9.96
N ARG A 93 -6.35 -17.48 9.83
CA ARG A 93 -6.79 -18.89 9.72
C ARG A 93 -7.84 -19.12 8.63
N ARG A 94 -7.80 -18.33 7.55
CA ARG A 94 -8.74 -18.46 6.43
C ARG A 94 -8.38 -19.67 5.56
N ASN A 95 -9.40 -20.39 5.09
CA ASN A 95 -9.22 -21.51 4.17
C ASN A 95 -8.89 -20.97 2.77
N LEU A 96 -7.83 -21.51 2.14
CA LEU A 96 -7.37 -21.09 0.81
C LEU A 96 -8.08 -21.83 -0.33
N ARG A 97 -8.53 -23.07 -0.11
CA ARG A 97 -9.02 -23.93 -1.20
C ARG A 97 -10.33 -23.39 -1.76
N GLY A 98 -10.31 -22.97 -3.02
CA GLY A 98 -11.50 -22.49 -3.74
C GLY A 98 -12.10 -21.19 -3.17
N ASN A 99 -11.32 -20.41 -2.42
CA ASN A 99 -11.83 -19.28 -1.63
C ASN A 99 -11.20 -17.94 -2.02
N PHE A 100 -10.97 -17.75 -3.31
CA PHE A 100 -10.28 -16.57 -3.85
C PHE A 100 -10.89 -15.25 -3.36
N GLU A 101 -12.21 -15.08 -3.46
CA GLU A 101 -12.91 -13.83 -3.13
C GLU A 101 -12.69 -13.40 -1.67
N GLU A 102 -12.80 -14.33 -0.72
CA GLU A 102 -12.63 -14.01 0.71
C GLU A 102 -11.20 -13.61 1.03
N ILE A 103 -10.22 -14.24 0.39
CA ILE A 103 -8.82 -13.92 0.59
C ILE A 103 -8.48 -12.57 -0.05
N ALA A 104 -8.98 -12.29 -1.24
CA ALA A 104 -8.81 -10.99 -1.89
C ALA A 104 -9.50 -9.86 -1.08
N ASP A 105 -10.72 -10.08 -0.60
CA ASP A 105 -11.43 -9.17 0.30
C ASP A 105 -10.66 -8.93 1.61
N TYR A 106 -10.08 -9.99 2.18
CA TYR A 106 -9.23 -9.87 3.37
C TYR A 106 -8.01 -8.99 3.10
N ILE A 107 -7.27 -9.24 2.01
CA ILE A 107 -6.07 -8.48 1.64
C ILE A 107 -6.41 -7.02 1.38
N LEU A 108 -7.44 -6.75 0.57
CA LEU A 108 -7.88 -5.39 0.24
C LEU A 108 -8.20 -4.56 1.48
N ASN A 109 -8.78 -5.19 2.50
CA ASN A 109 -9.26 -4.49 3.68
C ASN A 109 -8.27 -4.42 4.85
N ARG A 110 -7.26 -5.31 4.88
CA ARG A 110 -6.42 -5.53 6.09
C ARG A 110 -4.92 -5.57 5.83
N VAL A 111 -4.48 -5.86 4.60
CA VAL A 111 -3.05 -6.07 4.31
C VAL A 111 -2.51 -4.89 3.51
N GLY A 112 -1.76 -4.02 4.18
CA GLY A 112 -1.09 -2.88 3.57
C GLY A 112 0.04 -3.33 2.65
N ALA A 113 -0.22 -3.30 1.34
CA ALA A 113 0.74 -3.65 0.32
C ALA A 113 0.52 -2.82 -0.94
N VAL A 114 1.59 -2.47 -1.66
CA VAL A 114 1.54 -1.73 -2.93
C VAL A 114 2.58 -2.29 -3.87
N GLY A 115 2.22 -2.52 -5.13
CA GLY A 115 3.17 -2.78 -6.20
C GLY A 115 3.60 -1.51 -6.91
N VAL A 116 4.86 -1.40 -7.26
CA VAL A 116 5.42 -0.30 -8.05
C VAL A 116 6.06 -0.92 -9.28
N ALA A 117 5.48 -0.69 -10.46
CA ALA A 117 6.01 -1.10 -11.75
C ALA A 117 6.56 0.12 -12.51
N TRP A 118 7.66 0.69 -12.01
CA TRP A 118 8.18 1.99 -12.47
C TRP A 118 8.59 1.97 -13.96
N GLY A 119 9.23 0.89 -14.41
CA GLY A 119 9.67 0.73 -15.79
C GLY A 119 8.84 -0.22 -16.63
N ALA A 120 7.55 -0.38 -16.34
CA ALA A 120 6.72 -1.36 -17.01
C ALA A 120 6.61 -1.11 -18.52
N TYR A 121 7.17 -2.03 -19.34
CA TYR A 121 7.09 -1.97 -20.81
C TYR A 121 6.52 -3.23 -21.49
N SER A 122 6.50 -4.37 -20.78
CA SER A 122 6.13 -5.67 -21.37
C SER A 122 4.70 -6.08 -21.06
N GLN A 123 4.11 -6.91 -21.93
CA GLN A 123 2.81 -7.54 -21.66
C GLN A 123 2.81 -8.39 -20.37
N LYS A 124 3.97 -8.97 -20.00
CA LYS A 124 4.15 -9.67 -18.73
C LYS A 124 3.94 -8.76 -17.52
N ALA A 125 4.43 -7.52 -17.58
CA ALA A 125 4.24 -6.55 -16.51
C ALA A 125 2.76 -6.19 -16.34
N ALA A 126 2.03 -6.00 -17.45
CA ALA A 126 0.58 -5.76 -17.41
C ALA A 126 -0.21 -6.95 -16.81
N SER A 127 0.17 -8.19 -17.14
CA SER A 127 -0.45 -9.38 -16.55
C SER A 127 -0.11 -9.55 -15.07
N ILE A 128 1.13 -9.25 -14.66
CA ILE A 128 1.54 -9.28 -13.25
C ILE A 128 0.75 -8.23 -12.46
N ALA A 129 0.71 -6.98 -12.94
CA ALA A 129 -0.06 -5.91 -12.30
C ALA A 129 -1.53 -6.30 -12.14
N THR A 130 -2.16 -6.81 -13.21
CA THR A 130 -3.55 -7.29 -13.16
C THR A 130 -3.72 -8.41 -12.12
N GLY A 131 -2.79 -9.38 -12.09
CA GLY A 131 -2.81 -10.47 -11.12
C GLY A 131 -2.69 -9.97 -9.67
N VAL A 132 -1.83 -8.98 -9.41
CA VAL A 132 -1.68 -8.34 -8.09
C VAL A 132 -2.98 -7.63 -7.70
N ASN A 133 -3.62 -6.91 -8.62
CA ASN A 133 -4.89 -6.22 -8.35
C ASN A 133 -6.05 -7.14 -8.05
N MET A 134 -6.10 -8.30 -8.69
CA MET A 134 -7.11 -9.33 -8.41
C MET A 134 -7.13 -9.73 -6.93
N TRP A 135 -5.99 -9.65 -6.23
CA TRP A 135 -5.90 -9.91 -4.80
C TRP A 135 -6.14 -8.67 -3.92
N GLY A 136 -6.65 -7.57 -4.46
CA GLY A 136 -6.90 -6.35 -3.69
C GLY A 136 -5.64 -5.54 -3.38
N ILE A 137 -4.54 -5.78 -4.10
CA ILE A 137 -3.27 -5.06 -3.92
C ILE A 137 -3.17 -3.98 -5.02
N PRO A 138 -3.05 -2.71 -4.66
CA PRO A 138 -2.88 -1.62 -5.61
C PRO A 138 -1.50 -1.67 -6.30
N VAL A 139 -1.43 -1.18 -7.53
CA VAL A 139 -0.22 -1.10 -8.34
C VAL A 139 -0.06 0.29 -8.94
N ILE A 140 1.10 0.90 -8.72
CA ILE A 140 1.53 2.15 -9.34
C ILE A 140 2.40 1.78 -10.54
N LEU A 141 2.11 2.35 -11.70
CA LEU A 141 2.92 2.22 -12.89
C LEU A 141 3.71 3.52 -13.09
N GLY A 142 4.94 3.44 -13.62
CA GLY A 142 5.61 4.66 -14.07
C GLY A 142 5.02 5.22 -15.36
N PRO A 143 5.54 6.33 -15.89
CA PRO A 143 4.89 7.12 -16.95
C PRO A 143 4.57 6.32 -18.22
N HIS A 144 5.45 5.39 -18.61
CA HIS A 144 5.22 4.54 -19.77
C HIS A 144 4.07 3.54 -19.61
N GLY A 145 3.67 3.25 -18.37
CA GLY A 145 2.54 2.39 -18.04
C GLY A 145 1.20 2.91 -18.53
N ALA A 146 1.07 4.22 -18.78
CA ALA A 146 -0.14 4.81 -19.39
C ALA A 146 -0.49 4.15 -20.73
N LYS A 147 0.50 3.61 -21.45
CA LYS A 147 0.33 2.92 -22.74
C LYS A 147 -0.41 1.58 -22.63
N TYR A 148 -0.62 1.04 -21.43
CA TYR A 148 -1.46 -0.14 -21.23
C TYR A 148 -2.96 0.13 -21.34
N ARG A 149 -3.38 1.41 -21.47
CA ARG A 149 -4.75 1.86 -21.79
C ARG A 149 -5.81 1.66 -20.71
N ARG A 150 -5.50 0.99 -19.60
CA ARG A 150 -6.47 0.72 -18.52
C ARG A 150 -5.86 1.04 -17.16
N GLN A 151 -6.59 1.86 -16.40
CA GLN A 151 -6.32 2.20 -15.00
C GLN A 151 -7.57 1.92 -14.17
N TYR A 152 -7.40 1.76 -12.86
CA TYR A 152 -8.48 1.51 -11.91
C TYR A 152 -8.43 2.59 -10.85
N LEU A 153 -8.99 3.74 -11.19
CA LEU A 153 -9.00 4.94 -10.36
C LEU A 153 -10.31 4.98 -9.58
N GLY A 154 -10.23 5.00 -8.25
CA GLY A 154 -11.35 5.33 -7.40
C GLY A 154 -11.63 6.83 -7.40
N ARG A 155 -12.90 7.16 -7.13
CA ARG A 155 -13.40 8.53 -7.03
C ARG A 155 -13.52 8.94 -5.57
N SER A 156 -12.45 9.52 -5.03
CA SER A 156 -12.48 10.01 -3.64
C SER A 156 -13.48 11.14 -3.42
N ASP A 157 -13.95 11.80 -4.48
CA ASP A 157 -15.01 12.82 -4.45
C ASP A 157 -16.44 12.26 -4.26
N VAL A 158 -16.65 10.95 -4.38
CA VAL A 158 -17.96 10.29 -4.24
C VAL A 158 -17.97 9.38 -3.02
N ASP A 159 -18.53 9.86 -1.92
CA ASP A 159 -18.55 9.09 -0.66
C ASP A 159 -19.30 7.75 -0.79
N ASP A 160 -20.33 7.68 -1.63
CA ASP A 160 -21.13 6.47 -1.88
C ASP A 160 -20.32 5.29 -2.42
N ASP A 161 -19.20 5.55 -3.12
CA ASP A 161 -18.31 4.52 -3.65
C ASP A 161 -17.48 3.83 -2.55
N TRP A 162 -17.46 4.40 -1.34
CA TRP A 162 -16.59 3.98 -0.22
C TRP A 162 -17.35 3.34 0.94
N TYR A 163 -18.54 2.80 0.68
CA TYR A 163 -19.29 2.04 1.68
C TYR A 163 -19.15 0.53 1.47
N VAL A 164 -18.83 -0.18 2.55
CA VAL A 164 -18.77 -1.65 2.60
C VAL A 164 -19.59 -2.18 3.77
N TYR A 165 -19.69 -3.49 3.94
CA TYR A 165 -20.37 -4.08 5.09
C TYR A 165 -19.42 -4.18 6.28
N ASN A 166 -19.91 -3.86 7.46
CA ASN A 166 -19.29 -4.29 8.71
C ASN A 166 -19.69 -5.75 8.98
N ALA A 167 -18.76 -6.68 8.86
CA ALA A 167 -19.00 -8.11 9.01
C ALA A 167 -19.57 -8.50 10.38
N ARG A 168 -19.45 -7.64 11.41
CA ARG A 168 -19.99 -7.88 12.75
C ARG A 168 -21.47 -7.55 12.87
N THR A 169 -21.92 -6.49 12.20
CA THR A 169 -23.28 -5.94 12.37
C THR A 169 -24.16 -6.13 11.15
N GLY A 170 -23.56 -6.27 9.97
CA GLY A 170 -24.21 -6.28 8.66
C GLY A 170 -24.55 -4.89 8.13
N GLU A 171 -24.24 -3.83 8.88
CA GLU A 171 -24.52 -2.45 8.49
C GLU A 171 -23.50 -1.94 7.46
N LYS A 172 -23.93 -0.98 6.64
CA LYS A 172 -23.01 -0.28 5.73
C LYS A 172 -22.17 0.71 6.54
N VAL A 173 -20.86 0.69 6.31
CA VAL A 173 -19.89 1.56 6.97
C VAL A 173 -18.96 2.19 5.94
N TYR A 174 -18.67 3.47 6.14
CA TYR A 174 -17.73 4.22 5.31
C TYR A 174 -16.30 3.79 5.65
N VAL A 175 -15.53 3.42 4.64
CA VAL A 175 -14.12 2.98 4.78
C VAL A 175 -13.11 3.95 4.20
N GLY A 176 -13.58 4.98 3.51
CA GLY A 176 -12.75 5.99 2.84
C GLY A 176 -11.92 5.44 1.68
N PRO A 177 -11.16 6.31 1.00
CA PRO A 177 -10.33 5.98 -0.16
C PRO A 177 -9.05 5.21 0.22
N ALA A 178 -9.19 4.04 0.82
CA ALA A 178 -8.08 3.24 1.36
C ALA A 178 -8.15 1.77 0.90
N PRO A 179 -7.42 1.36 -0.15
CA PRO A 179 -6.66 2.19 -1.10
C PRO A 179 -7.58 2.91 -2.10
N GLU A 180 -7.20 4.12 -2.53
CA GLU A 180 -7.98 4.91 -3.49
C GLU A 180 -7.97 4.33 -4.92
N HIS A 181 -6.85 3.75 -5.33
CA HIS A 181 -6.66 3.26 -6.69
C HIS A 181 -6.15 1.83 -6.65
N LEU A 182 -6.59 1.00 -7.59
CA LEU A 182 -5.99 -0.32 -7.80
C LEU A 182 -4.92 -0.28 -8.89
N ILE A 183 -5.05 0.56 -9.91
CA ILE A 183 -4.00 0.82 -10.90
C ILE A 183 -3.96 2.31 -11.18
N VAL A 184 -2.83 2.94 -10.91
CA VAL A 184 -2.57 4.37 -11.20
C VAL A 184 -1.22 4.54 -11.86
N VAL A 185 -1.06 5.56 -12.69
CA VAL A 185 0.22 5.99 -13.26
C VAL A 185 0.74 7.17 -12.46
N ALA A 186 2.00 7.11 -12.03
CA ALA A 186 2.72 8.24 -11.46
C ALA A 186 3.69 8.82 -12.51
N GLU A 187 3.72 10.14 -12.64
CA GLU A 187 4.57 10.85 -13.60
C GLU A 187 6.00 11.03 -13.07
N THR A 188 6.14 11.23 -11.75
CA THR A 188 7.43 11.49 -11.09
C THR A 188 7.71 10.50 -9.97
N LYS A 189 8.99 10.34 -9.61
CA LYS A 189 9.38 9.47 -8.48
C LYS A 189 8.79 10.01 -7.17
N GLU A 190 8.74 11.34 -7.03
CA GLU A 190 8.18 12.05 -5.90
C GLU A 190 6.70 11.69 -5.69
N GLU A 191 5.91 11.75 -6.76
CA GLU A 191 4.51 11.34 -6.75
C GLU A 191 4.36 9.85 -6.43
N CYS A 192 5.18 8.99 -7.06
CA CYS A 192 5.18 7.56 -6.81
C CYS A 192 5.44 7.23 -5.32
N ILE A 193 6.37 7.92 -4.68
CA ILE A 193 6.69 7.74 -3.26
C ILE A 193 5.47 8.10 -2.39
N VAL A 194 4.83 9.24 -2.65
CA VAL A 194 3.66 9.67 -1.87
C VAL A 194 2.49 8.71 -2.06
N LEU A 195 2.21 8.31 -3.30
CA LEU A 195 1.20 7.31 -3.63
C LEU A 195 1.47 5.96 -2.97
N THR A 196 2.74 5.53 -2.91
CA THR A 196 3.10 4.25 -2.28
C THR A 196 2.76 4.26 -0.78
N ALA A 197 3.04 5.35 -0.07
CA ALA A 197 2.67 5.47 1.34
C ALA A 197 1.15 5.52 1.54
N LYS A 198 0.45 6.30 0.71
CA LYS A 198 -1.02 6.43 0.74
C LYS A 198 -1.72 5.10 0.49
N LEU A 199 -1.33 4.41 -0.59
CA LEU A 199 -1.97 3.18 -1.04
C LEU A 199 -1.66 1.97 -0.15
N CYS A 200 -0.79 2.10 0.86
CA CYS A 200 -0.62 1.11 1.93
C CYS A 200 -1.66 1.24 3.05
N ILE A 201 -2.39 2.35 3.14
CA ILE A 201 -3.44 2.54 4.16
C ILE A 201 -4.60 1.57 3.89
N ARG A 202 -5.12 0.95 4.96
CA ARG A 202 -6.20 -0.03 4.87
C ARG A 202 -7.32 0.29 5.83
N PRO A 203 -8.59 0.02 5.49
CA PRO A 203 -9.71 0.44 6.34
C PRO A 203 -9.66 -0.15 7.75
N ASN A 204 -9.14 -1.37 7.88
CA ASN A 204 -9.02 -2.08 9.16
C ASN A 204 -7.64 -1.95 9.83
N ASP A 205 -6.81 -0.95 9.48
CA ASP A 205 -5.56 -0.69 10.20
C ASP A 205 -5.82 -0.57 11.71
N THR A 206 -4.95 -1.14 12.55
CA THR A 206 -4.98 -0.82 13.98
C THR A 206 -4.70 0.67 14.19
N THR A 207 -5.13 1.24 15.31
CA THR A 207 -4.87 2.66 15.63
C THR A 207 -3.38 3.00 15.58
N LYS A 208 -2.52 2.14 16.13
CA LYS A 208 -1.06 2.31 16.06
C LYS A 208 -0.54 2.19 14.62
N GLY A 209 -1.03 1.22 13.85
CA GLY A 209 -0.66 1.05 12.45
C GLY A 209 -1.03 2.26 11.61
N ARG A 210 -2.26 2.78 11.78
CA ARG A 210 -2.74 3.97 11.08
C ARG A 210 -1.92 5.21 11.42
N GLN A 211 -1.56 5.42 12.70
CA GLN A 211 -0.67 6.52 13.09
C GLN A 211 0.66 6.50 12.34
N ILE A 212 1.28 5.33 12.21
CA ILE A 212 2.56 5.18 11.51
C ILE A 212 2.40 5.51 10.02
N LYS A 213 1.37 4.93 9.37
CA LYS A 213 1.10 5.16 7.94
C LYS A 213 0.79 6.63 7.65
N LEU A 214 -0.05 7.26 8.47
CA LEU A 214 -0.37 8.68 8.33
C LEU A 214 0.85 9.56 8.57
N SER A 215 1.70 9.22 9.56
CA SER A 215 2.96 9.93 9.78
C SER A 215 3.85 9.90 8.53
N HIS A 216 4.02 8.72 7.91
CA HIS A 216 4.77 8.60 6.65
C HIS A 216 4.11 9.35 5.49
N TYR A 217 2.79 9.24 5.32
CA TYR A 217 2.07 9.92 4.25
C TYR A 217 2.17 11.45 4.37
N ILE A 218 1.99 11.99 5.57
CA ILE A 218 2.10 13.44 5.85
C ILE A 218 3.54 13.91 5.61
N ASP A 219 4.54 13.21 6.17
CA ASP A 219 5.95 13.58 6.02
C ASP A 219 6.40 13.56 4.55
N LEU A 220 6.03 12.52 3.80
CA LEU A 220 6.33 12.41 2.37
C LEU A 220 5.60 13.47 1.54
N THR A 221 4.35 13.78 1.88
CA THR A 221 3.58 14.85 1.22
C THR A 221 4.23 16.22 1.43
N ARG A 222 4.66 16.53 2.67
CA ARG A 222 5.39 17.77 2.98
C ARG A 222 6.70 17.85 2.21
N LYS A 223 7.48 16.77 2.23
CA LYS A 223 8.80 16.72 1.63
C LYS A 223 8.76 16.85 0.09
N TYR A 224 7.83 16.17 -0.56
CA TYR A 224 7.86 16.00 -2.01
C TYR A 224 6.79 16.79 -2.76
N LEU A 225 5.65 17.12 -2.14
CA LEU A 225 4.57 17.90 -2.76
C LEU A 225 4.48 19.33 -2.22
N GLY A 226 5.27 19.69 -1.20
CA GLY A 226 5.28 21.03 -0.60
C GLY A 226 3.96 21.43 0.08
N LYS A 227 3.08 20.45 0.37
CA LYS A 227 1.80 20.68 1.06
C LYS A 227 1.95 20.44 2.55
N GLU A 228 1.35 21.30 3.36
CA GLU A 228 1.35 21.14 4.82
C GLU A 228 0.57 19.89 5.27
N TRP A 229 -0.56 19.62 4.62
CA TRP A 229 -1.39 18.44 4.85
C TRP A 229 -1.80 17.80 3.52
N PRO A 230 -1.96 16.47 3.46
CA PRO A 230 -2.61 15.83 2.33
C PRO A 230 -4.05 16.32 2.15
N ASP A 231 -4.50 16.43 0.90
CA ASP A 231 -5.83 16.98 0.59
C ASP A 231 -6.97 16.12 1.15
N ASP A 232 -6.74 14.83 1.35
CA ASP A 232 -7.72 13.84 1.76
C ASP A 232 -7.48 13.30 3.18
N ILE A 233 -6.70 14.00 3.99
CA ILE A 233 -6.30 13.54 5.33
C ILE A 233 -7.51 13.28 6.24
N ASP A 234 -8.56 14.11 6.12
CA ASP A 234 -9.82 13.97 6.85
C ASP A 234 -10.58 12.69 6.50
N LYS A 235 -10.39 12.14 5.30
CA LYS A 235 -11.00 10.87 4.89
C LYS A 235 -10.25 9.64 5.41
N LEU A 236 -9.01 9.83 5.87
CA LEU A 236 -8.10 8.75 6.28
C LEU A 236 -7.91 8.66 7.80
N VAL A 237 -8.35 9.66 8.57
CA VAL A 237 -8.39 9.63 10.05
C VAL A 237 -9.77 9.14 10.49
N ARG A 238 -9.86 8.02 11.21
CA ARG A 238 -11.16 7.50 11.70
C ARG A 238 -11.46 8.00 13.10
N VAL A 239 -10.46 7.97 13.97
CA VAL A 239 -10.58 8.36 15.38
C VAL A 239 -9.40 9.24 15.77
N GLU A 240 -9.50 9.99 16.87
CA GLU A 240 -8.39 10.82 17.37
C GLU A 240 -7.13 9.99 17.65
N GLY A 241 -7.32 8.72 18.00
CA GLY A 241 -6.21 7.78 18.18
C GLY A 241 -5.41 7.54 16.90
N ASP A 242 -5.96 7.74 15.69
CA ASP A 242 -5.23 7.56 14.44
C ASP A 242 -4.23 8.71 14.18
N ILE A 243 -4.37 9.84 14.88
CA ILE A 243 -3.55 11.03 14.67
C ILE A 243 -2.12 10.78 15.17
N PRO A 244 -1.08 10.99 14.33
CA PRO A 244 0.30 10.85 14.76
C PRO A 244 0.65 11.78 15.91
N ILE A 245 1.37 11.26 16.92
CA ILE A 245 1.71 12.00 18.15
C ILE A 245 2.43 13.32 17.84
N THR A 246 3.33 13.32 16.87
CA THR A 246 4.11 14.50 16.45
C THR A 246 3.27 15.64 15.89
N PHE A 247 2.08 15.34 15.39
CA PHE A 247 1.21 16.28 14.68
C PHE A 247 -0.13 16.47 15.40
N LYS A 248 -0.25 16.03 16.65
CA LYS A 248 -1.55 15.82 17.29
C LYS A 248 -2.40 17.08 17.39
N GLU A 249 -1.82 18.18 17.85
CA GLU A 249 -2.55 19.42 18.05
C GLU A 249 -2.91 20.08 16.71
N ASP A 250 -1.94 20.19 15.80
CA ASP A 250 -2.12 20.88 14.52
C ASP A 250 -3.05 20.10 13.59
N LEU A 251 -2.89 18.77 13.49
CA LEU A 251 -3.77 17.96 12.65
C LEU A 251 -5.19 17.92 13.21
N LEU A 252 -5.38 17.91 14.53
CA LEU A 252 -6.72 17.95 15.11
C LEU A 252 -7.45 19.28 14.82
N ARG A 253 -6.72 20.40 14.76
CA ARG A 253 -7.28 21.69 14.33
C ARG A 253 -7.70 21.65 12.86
N GLU A 254 -6.80 21.21 11.98
CA GLU A 254 -7.08 21.06 10.55
C GLU A 254 -8.30 20.15 10.30
N LEU A 255 -8.39 19.02 10.99
CA LEU A 255 -9.54 18.11 10.89
C LEU A 255 -10.85 18.78 11.30
N LYS A 256 -10.84 19.55 12.40
CA LYS A 256 -12.03 20.28 12.86
C LYS A 256 -12.45 21.36 11.86
N ASP A 257 -11.50 22.08 11.27
CA ASP A 257 -11.76 23.10 10.26
C ASP A 257 -12.36 22.49 8.99
N ARG A 258 -12.02 21.23 8.68
CA ARG A 258 -12.62 20.42 7.61
C ARG A 258 -13.95 19.75 7.97
N GLY A 259 -14.47 19.96 9.18
CA GLY A 259 -15.73 19.35 9.63
C GLY A 259 -15.63 17.85 9.89
N TRP A 260 -14.42 17.32 10.12
CA TRP A 260 -14.20 15.92 10.44
C TRP A 260 -14.95 15.49 11.71
N LYS A 261 -15.47 14.26 11.70
CA LYS A 261 -16.11 13.62 12.85
C LYS A 261 -15.55 12.22 13.06
N PRO A 262 -15.29 11.81 14.31
CA PRO A 262 -14.86 10.45 14.59
C PRO A 262 -15.87 9.40 14.08
N THR A 263 -15.35 8.33 13.50
CA THR A 263 -16.09 7.16 13.04
C THR A 263 -15.64 5.91 13.79
N GLU A 264 -16.33 4.79 13.58
CA GLU A 264 -15.89 3.51 14.13
C GLU A 264 -14.83 2.84 13.25
N ILE A 265 -13.98 2.00 13.85
CA ILE A 265 -13.08 1.12 13.09
C ILE A 265 -13.87 -0.13 12.69
N PRO A 266 -14.20 -0.30 11.40
CA PRO A 266 -15.07 -1.38 10.98
C PRO A 266 -14.35 -2.73 10.96
N ASP A 267 -15.12 -3.82 10.87
CA ASP A 267 -14.65 -5.13 10.39
C ASP A 267 -15.10 -5.29 8.92
N PRO A 268 -14.44 -4.60 7.98
CA PRO A 268 -14.97 -4.38 6.63
C PRO A 268 -14.95 -5.65 5.77
N THR A 269 -15.97 -5.78 4.93
CA THR A 269 -16.02 -6.77 3.85
C THR A 269 -16.92 -6.28 2.71
N LEU A 270 -16.53 -6.60 1.48
CA LEU A 270 -17.37 -6.47 0.28
C LEU A 270 -18.31 -7.66 0.09
N LEU A 271 -18.19 -8.72 0.90
CA LEU A 271 -18.87 -9.99 0.70
C LEU A 271 -20.02 -10.16 1.72
N PRO A 272 -21.29 -10.05 1.30
CA PRO A 272 -22.43 -10.22 2.21
C PRO A 272 -22.43 -11.57 2.94
N ARG A 273 -21.93 -12.63 2.29
CA ARG A 273 -21.81 -13.98 2.88
C ARG A 273 -20.88 -14.08 4.08
N LEU A 274 -20.05 -13.06 4.33
CA LEU A 274 -19.14 -13.00 5.49
C LEU A 274 -19.72 -12.24 6.67
N ILE A 275 -20.91 -11.64 6.52
CA ILE A 275 -21.63 -11.00 7.64
C ILE A 275 -22.01 -12.09 8.63
N ARG A 276 -21.62 -11.91 9.90
CA ARG A 276 -21.97 -12.82 10.99
C ARG A 276 -23.47 -12.74 11.21
N GLU A 277 -24.17 -13.86 11.09
CA GLU A 277 -25.57 -13.94 11.50
C GLU A 277 -25.66 -13.56 12.99
N LYS A 278 -26.57 -12.63 13.30
CA LYS A 278 -26.95 -12.36 14.69
C LYS A 278 -27.57 -13.66 15.22
N LYS A 279 -26.86 -14.35 16.11
CA LYS A 279 -27.46 -15.37 16.97
C LYS A 279 -28.46 -14.72 17.92
#